data_AF-A0A9D5BYU8-F1
#
_entry.id   AF-A0A9D5BYU8-F1
#
_cell.length_a   1.000
_cell.length_b   1.000
_cell.length_c   1.000
_cell.angle_alpha   90.00
_cell.angle_beta   90.00
_cell.angle_gamma   90.00
#
_symmetry.space_group_name_H-M   'P 1'
#
loop_
_entity.id
_entity.type
_entity.pdbx_description
1 polymer ?
#
loop_
_entity_poly.entity_id
_entity_poly.type
_entity_poly.pdbx_seq_one_letter_code
_entity_poly.pdbx_strand_id
1 'polypeptide(L)'
;MDKSWITMPRNSPAYDHGVRNFIEFAFQHGSVNDMILCPCPKCGFRKHKTRAEVYDHLICKQFPKGYTVWYLHGELHPQQTNYVSSSVDVASQTNVGANDPIRDMVNDAFGVRNNN
;
A
#
# COMPACT_ATOMS: atom_id res chain seq x y z
N MET A 1 9.56 7.04 10.23
CA MET A 1 10.24 5.91 10.90
C MET A 1 11.68 5.81 10.39
N ASP A 2 12.62 5.35 11.22
CA ASP A 2 13.98 5.04 10.76
C ASP A 2 13.97 3.87 9.75
N LYS A 3 14.68 4.04 8.64
CA LYS A 3 14.81 3.06 7.55
C LYS A 3 16.26 2.60 7.33
N SER A 4 17.20 3.09 8.15
CA SER A 4 18.63 2.74 8.06
C SER A 4 18.87 1.23 8.21
N TRP A 5 18.00 0.54 8.95
CA TRP A 5 18.02 -0.91 9.14
C TRP A 5 17.91 -1.72 7.85
N ILE A 6 17.29 -1.18 6.78
CA ILE A 6 17.07 -1.88 5.51
C ILE A 6 18.41 -2.33 4.89
N THR A 7 19.47 -1.56 5.09
CA THR A 7 20.81 -1.85 4.55
C THR A 7 21.69 -2.66 5.52
N MET A 8 21.23 -2.89 6.75
CA MET A 8 21.99 -3.64 7.76
C MET A 8 22.06 -5.14 7.44
N PRO A 9 23.05 -5.87 7.99
CA PRO A 9 23.12 -7.33 7.86
C PRO A 9 21.87 -8.00 8.42
N ARG A 10 21.37 -9.04 7.73
CA ARG A 10 20.13 -9.74 8.12
C ARG A 10 20.17 -10.40 9.50
N ASN A 11 21.35 -10.80 9.94
CA ASN A 11 21.59 -11.39 11.25
C ASN A 11 21.81 -10.33 12.34
N SER A 12 21.72 -9.04 12.01
CA SER A 12 21.86 -7.97 13.00
C SER A 12 20.56 -7.76 13.77
N PRO A 13 20.64 -7.42 15.06
CA PRO A 13 19.47 -7.01 15.84
C PRO A 13 18.74 -5.80 15.23
N ALA A 14 19.47 -4.88 14.61
CA ALA A 14 18.90 -3.71 13.96
C ALA A 14 17.97 -4.10 12.81
N TYR A 15 18.36 -5.09 11.99
CA TYR A 15 17.53 -5.59 10.91
C TYR A 15 16.28 -6.31 11.43
N ASP A 16 16.41 -7.19 12.42
CA ASP A 16 15.25 -7.86 13.04
C ASP A 16 14.24 -6.86 13.62
N HIS A 17 14.72 -5.89 14.40
CA HIS A 17 13.88 -4.85 14.98
C HIS A 17 13.20 -4.00 13.90
N GLY A 18 13.94 -3.62 12.86
CA GLY A 18 13.41 -2.89 11.72
C GLY A 18 12.30 -3.64 10.97
N VAL A 19 12.49 -4.95 10.74
CA VAL A 19 11.46 -5.82 10.13
C VAL A 19 10.20 -5.87 11.00
N ARG A 20 10.34 -6.03 12.32
CA ARG A 20 9.18 -6.05 13.25
C ARG A 20 8.42 -4.73 13.22
N ASN A 21 9.13 -3.60 13.21
CA ASN A 21 8.52 -2.27 13.15
C ASN A 21 7.81 -2.03 11.81
N PHE A 22 8.42 -2.46 10.70
CA PHE A 22 7.76 -2.41 9.39
C PHE A 22 6.46 -3.22 9.39
N ILE A 23 6.48 -4.43 9.93
CA ILE A 23 5.31 -5.30 9.97
C ILE A 23 4.20 -4.66 10.82
N GLU A 24 4.54 -4.15 12.01
CA GLU A 24 3.55 -3.44 12.84
C GLU A 24 2.91 -2.27 12.10
N PHE A 25 3.73 -1.42 11.48
CA PHE A 25 3.26 -0.29 10.69
C PHE A 25 2.34 -0.74 9.55
N ALA A 26 2.76 -1.74 8.77
CA ALA A 26 2.02 -2.21 7.61
C ALA A 26 0.67 -2.81 7.98
N PHE A 27 0.60 -3.53 9.10
CA PHE A 27 -0.66 -4.09 9.59
C PHE A 27 -1.63 -3.01 10.08
N GLN A 28 -1.12 -1.99 10.74
CA GLN A 28 -1.93 -0.87 11.24
C GLN A 28 -2.50 0.01 10.11
N HIS A 29 -1.80 0.14 8.97
CA HIS A 29 -2.14 1.14 7.95
C HIS A 29 -2.52 0.56 6.58
N GLY A 30 -2.33 -0.74 6.33
CA GLY A 30 -2.53 -1.32 5.00
C GLY A 30 -2.86 -2.81 4.98
N SER A 31 -3.36 -3.37 6.08
CA SER A 31 -3.81 -4.76 6.10
C SER A 31 -5.20 -4.93 5.48
N VAL A 32 -5.39 -6.07 4.82
CA VAL A 32 -6.67 -6.54 4.30
C VAL A 32 -6.83 -7.98 4.76
N ASN A 33 -7.91 -8.28 5.49
CA ASN A 33 -8.17 -9.60 6.07
C ASN A 33 -6.98 -10.15 6.89
N ASP A 34 -6.41 -9.34 7.79
CA ASP A 34 -5.25 -9.69 8.62
C ASP A 34 -4.01 -10.16 7.83
N MET A 35 -3.85 -9.61 6.62
CA MET A 35 -2.72 -9.88 5.74
C MET A 35 -2.22 -8.61 5.08
N ILE A 36 -0.94 -8.57 4.71
CA ILE A 36 -0.32 -7.46 3.97
C ILE A 36 0.41 -7.98 2.73
N LEU A 37 0.65 -7.12 1.74
CA LEU A 37 1.50 -7.47 0.60
C LEU A 37 2.93 -7.77 1.07
N CYS A 38 3.41 -8.97 0.80
CA CYS A 38 4.76 -9.34 1.22
C CYS A 38 5.81 -8.66 0.32
N PRO A 39 6.71 -7.83 0.87
CA PRO A 39 7.72 -7.12 0.09
C PRO A 39 8.92 -8.01 -0.27
N CYS A 40 8.99 -9.25 0.23
CA CYS A 40 10.13 -10.10 -0.03
C CYS A 40 10.30 -10.37 -1.55
N PRO A 41 11.54 -10.52 -2.05
CA PRO A 41 11.80 -10.74 -3.48
C PRO A 41 11.04 -11.92 -4.10
N LYS A 42 10.73 -12.95 -3.31
CA LYS A 42 9.95 -14.13 -3.76
C LYS A 42 8.47 -13.80 -4.00
N CYS A 43 7.89 -12.89 -3.22
CA CYS A 43 6.49 -12.49 -3.35
C CYS A 43 6.31 -11.29 -4.27
N GLY A 44 7.32 -10.42 -4.36
CA GLY A 44 7.38 -9.31 -5.30
C GLY A 44 6.21 -8.34 -5.19
N PHE A 45 5.73 -8.08 -3.96
CA PHE A 45 4.57 -7.21 -3.71
C PHE A 45 3.25 -7.68 -4.36
N ARG A 46 3.10 -8.98 -4.66
CA ARG A 46 1.88 -9.53 -5.30
C ARG A 46 1.08 -10.48 -4.43
N LYS A 47 1.66 -10.93 -3.32
CA LYS A 47 1.06 -11.96 -2.46
C LYS A 47 0.79 -11.39 -1.08
N HIS A 48 -0.47 -11.44 -0.68
CA HIS A 48 -0.85 -11.18 0.70
C HIS A 48 -0.33 -12.30 1.58
N LYS A 49 0.19 -11.93 2.75
CA LYS A 49 0.76 -12.86 3.73
C LYS A 49 0.43 -12.41 5.15
N THR A 50 0.29 -13.39 6.03
CA THR A 50 0.09 -13.17 7.46
C THR A 50 1.33 -12.56 8.09
N ARG A 51 1.18 -12.04 9.31
CA ARG A 51 2.28 -11.42 10.07
C ARG A 51 3.49 -12.33 10.19
N ALA A 52 3.26 -13.59 10.56
CA ALA A 52 4.29 -14.61 10.74
C ALA A 52 4.98 -14.93 9.41
N GLU A 53 4.21 -15.17 8.34
CA GLU A 53 4.79 -15.48 7.03
C GLU A 53 5.64 -14.32 6.47
N VAL A 54 5.21 -13.07 6.66
CA VAL A 54 5.99 -11.90 6.21
C VAL A 54 7.30 -11.82 6.98
N TYR A 55 7.27 -11.99 8.30
CA TYR A 55 8.47 -12.01 9.12
C TYR A 55 9.45 -13.10 8.65
N ASP A 56 9.00 -14.35 8.56
CA ASP A 56 9.83 -15.47 8.13
C ASP A 56 10.44 -15.22 6.75
N HIS A 57 9.63 -14.74 5.80
CA HIS A 57 10.10 -14.40 4.47
C HIS A 57 11.17 -13.30 4.49
N LEU A 58 11.04 -12.28 5.34
CA LEU A 58 11.98 -11.15 5.41
C LEU A 58 13.27 -11.44 6.16
N ILE A 59 13.24 -12.42 7.07
CA ILE A 59 14.46 -12.97 7.67
C ILE A 59 15.18 -13.87 6.64
N CYS A 60 14.46 -14.74 5.92
CA CYS A 60 15.06 -15.63 4.93
C CYS A 60 15.50 -14.92 3.64
N LYS A 61 14.78 -13.88 3.21
CA LYS A 61 15.02 -13.11 1.97
C LYS A 61 14.99 -11.63 2.31
N GLN A 62 16.12 -10.96 2.12
CA GLN A 62 16.28 -9.58 2.56
C GLN A 62 15.19 -8.66 1.99
N PHE A 63 14.76 -7.72 2.82
CA PHE A 63 13.89 -6.62 2.45
C PHE A 63 14.49 -5.85 1.26
N PRO A 64 13.68 -5.43 0.26
CA PRO A 64 14.20 -4.69 -0.89
C PRO A 64 14.86 -3.38 -0.48
N LYS A 65 16.16 -3.21 -0.77
CA LYS A 65 16.95 -2.05 -0.35
C LYS A 65 16.42 -0.70 -0.87
N GLY A 66 15.79 -0.70 -2.04
CA GLY A 66 15.20 0.50 -2.65
C GLY A 66 13.80 0.85 -2.14
N TYR A 67 13.16 0.00 -1.33
CA TYR A 67 11.81 0.23 -0.84
C TYR A 67 11.83 1.00 0.48
N THR A 68 12.24 2.26 0.41
CA THR A 68 12.40 3.15 1.58
C THR A 68 11.13 3.94 1.90
N VAL A 69 10.23 4.08 0.93
CA VAL A 69 8.88 4.64 1.09
C VAL A 69 7.86 3.51 1.01
N TRP A 70 7.14 3.28 2.09
CA TRP A 70 6.20 2.17 2.25
C TRP A 70 4.80 2.54 1.73
N TYR A 71 4.72 3.10 0.51
CA TYR A 71 3.47 3.59 -0.09
C TYR A 71 2.37 2.51 -0.15
N LEU A 72 2.73 1.30 -0.58
CA LEU A 72 1.82 0.14 -0.60
C LEU A 72 1.34 -0.33 0.79
N HIS A 73 1.89 0.24 1.86
CA HIS A 73 1.57 -0.08 3.25
C HIS A 73 1.13 1.15 4.04
N GLY A 74 0.73 2.24 3.36
CA GLY A 74 0.12 3.41 3.99
C GLY A 74 1.09 4.52 4.42
N GLU A 75 2.37 4.47 4.05
CA GLU A 75 3.27 5.62 4.29
C GLU A 75 2.97 6.73 3.28
N LEU A 76 2.40 7.84 3.78
CA LEU A 76 2.15 9.05 3.03
C LEU A 76 3.44 9.88 2.91
N HIS A 77 3.65 10.50 1.74
CA HIS A 77 4.74 11.47 1.59
C HIS A 77 4.35 12.81 2.24
N PRO A 78 5.28 13.58 2.83
CA PRO A 78 4.96 14.88 3.48
C PRO A 78 4.25 15.89 2.57
N GLN A 79 4.35 15.75 1.25
CA GLN A 79 3.64 16.61 0.29
C GLN A 79 2.17 16.20 0.08
N GLN A 80 1.79 14.99 0.47
CA GLN A 80 0.44 14.43 0.27
C GLN A 80 -0.52 14.76 1.43
N THR A 81 -0.02 15.24 2.58
CA THR A 81 -0.86 15.57 3.74
C THR A 81 -1.77 16.77 3.51
N ASN A 82 -1.50 17.61 2.50
CA ASN A 82 -2.33 18.78 2.17
C ASN A 82 -3.65 18.44 1.48
N TYR A 83 -3.85 17.20 1.00
CA TYR A 83 -5.07 16.78 0.32
C TYR A 83 -6.04 15.97 1.19
N VAL A 84 -5.65 15.58 2.41
CA VAL A 84 -6.39 14.58 3.21
C VAL A 84 -7.11 15.14 4.44
N SER A 85 -7.18 16.46 4.60
CA SER A 85 -7.94 17.10 5.70
C SER A 85 -9.47 17.09 5.51
N SER A 86 -10.01 16.16 4.72
CA SER A 86 -11.46 15.97 4.56
C SER A 86 -11.80 14.52 4.89
N SER A 87 -11.76 14.18 6.18
CA SER A 87 -12.47 13.00 6.69
C SER A 87 -13.97 13.23 6.50
N VAL A 88 -14.54 12.62 5.48
CA VAL A 88 -16.00 12.54 5.30
C VAL A 88 -16.44 11.11 5.62
N ASP A 89 -17.08 10.97 6.77
CA ASP A 89 -18.00 9.87 7.05
C ASP A 89 -19.13 9.93 6.01
N VAL A 90 -19.19 8.98 5.08
CA VAL A 90 -20.35 8.85 4.18
C VAL A 90 -20.81 7.40 4.16
N ALA A 91 -21.79 7.16 5.02
CA ALA A 91 -22.83 6.19 4.76
C ALA A 91 -23.52 6.52 3.42
N SER A 92 -23.72 5.48 2.61
CA SER A 92 -24.75 5.31 1.58
C SER A 92 -25.46 6.57 1.06
N GLN A 93 -25.22 6.94 -0.20
CA GLN A 93 -26.22 6.91 -1.28
C GLN A 93 -25.74 7.71 -2.49
N THR A 94 -25.92 7.07 -3.65
CA THR A 94 -25.73 7.59 -5.00
C THR A 94 -26.53 8.86 -5.25
N ASN A 95 -25.86 9.93 -5.69
CA ASN A 95 -26.48 10.93 -6.57
C ASN A 95 -25.41 11.55 -7.46
N VAL A 96 -25.16 10.90 -8.60
CA VAL A 96 -24.20 11.36 -9.63
C VAL A 96 -24.88 12.47 -10.41
N GLY A 97 -24.65 13.70 -9.99
CA GLY A 97 -25.00 14.90 -10.74
C GLY A 97 -23.98 15.16 -11.86
N ALA A 98 -24.40 14.81 -13.08
CA ALA A 98 -24.07 15.42 -14.37
C ALA A 98 -22.59 15.67 -14.76
N ASN A 99 -22.14 14.84 -15.71
CA ASN A 99 -21.07 15.04 -16.70
C ASN A 99 -19.63 15.01 -16.18
N ASP A 100 -19.15 13.79 -15.89
CA ASP A 100 -17.72 13.50 -15.79
C ASP A 100 -17.10 13.49 -17.20
N PRO A 101 -16.19 14.43 -17.53
CA PRO A 101 -15.55 14.52 -18.84
C PRO A 101 -14.81 13.24 -19.25
N ILE A 102 -14.37 12.45 -18.26
CA ILE A 102 -13.66 11.19 -18.49
C ILE A 102 -14.62 10.12 -19.02
N ARG A 103 -15.89 10.16 -18.62
CA ARG A 103 -16.90 9.18 -19.05
C ARG A 103 -17.26 9.36 -20.52
N ASP A 104 -17.31 10.59 -21.00
CA ASP A 104 -17.59 10.89 -22.41
C ASP A 104 -16.41 10.47 -23.31
N MET A 105 -15.16 10.69 -22.87
CA MET A 105 -13.97 10.24 -23.62
C MET A 105 -13.90 8.70 -23.75
N VAL A 106 -14.33 7.97 -22.71
CA VAL A 106 -14.41 6.50 -22.75
C VAL A 106 -15.52 6.05 -23.71
N ASN A 107 -16.70 6.67 -23.67
CA ASN A 107 -17.82 6.27 -24.52
C ASN A 107 -17.56 6.54 -26.00
N ASP A 108 -16.86 7.63 -26.35
CA ASP A 108 -16.46 7.93 -27.74
C ASP A 108 -15.47 6.90 -28.29
N ALA A 109 -14.52 6.43 -27.46
CA ALA A 109 -13.55 5.42 -27.86
C ALA A 109 -14.21 4.05 -28.12
N PHE A 110 -15.29 3.72 -27.40
CA PHE A 110 -15.98 2.43 -27.50
C PHE A 110 -17.31 2.49 -28.26
N GLY A 111 -17.68 3.65 -28.82
CA GLY A 111 -18.85 3.82 -29.68
C GLY A 111 -20.19 3.52 -29.00
N VAL A 112 -20.28 3.61 -27.68
CA VAL A 112 -21.53 3.35 -26.94
C VAL A 112 -22.41 4.59 -27.07
N ARG A 113 -23.27 4.60 -28.09
CA ARG A 113 -24.32 5.62 -28.24
C ARG A 113 -25.44 5.31 -27.26
N ASN A 114 -25.65 6.19 -26.27
CA ASN A 114 -26.89 6.21 -25.51
C ASN A 114 -28.02 6.67 -26.45
N ASN A 115 -28.92 5.76 -26.79
CA ASN A 115 -30.18 6.11 -27.45
C ASN A 115 -31.06 6.80 -26.42
N ASN A 116 -31.37 8.08 -26.67
CA ASN A 116 -32.42 8.81 -25.96
C ASN A 116 -33.78 8.52 -26.61
#